data_AF-A0A081BNV7-F1
#
_entry.id   AF-A0A081BNV7-F1
#
_cell.length_a   1.000
_cell.length_b   1.000
_cell.length_c   1.000
_cell.angle_alpha   90.00
_cell.angle_beta   90.00
_cell.angle_gamma   90.00
#
_symmetry.space_group_name_H-M   'P 1'
#
loop_
_entity.id
_entity.type
_entity.pdbx_description
1 polymer ?
#
loop_
_entity_poly.entity_id
_entity_poly.type
_entity_poly.pdbx_seq_one_letter_code
_entity_poly.pdbx_strand_id
1 'polypeptide(L)'
;MLPQNLIHLSKNAEIPHIYDVDINHLDELKQYDSVESHIVLYPYSRKVGAHHFKFYPFEEYVHDILSHQKSAYEKIASQFNKFLGVFLGAVITAIFIILKPGELLSIESIMSVIGAYFVGKELWDDVENALIRFTRHWRVKYVDNYYSYQLEKHTTLTMYSIFAKKQRYGKTSLLPEFIDFIEQSNSQTLRMYFTMEDIDLEECCDGEYSTSRHLFSIHITPDLLDEFEREGFLFGVKLSLNKKTFGITRSLELFQSFHHGAQGALDESGIWHDRSVFSRQTITIGRFKCFLSSGILPQQALIARSVG
;
A
#
# COMPACT_ATOMS: atom_id res chain seq x y z
N MET A 1 -24.94 -3.03 -2.28
CA MET A 1 -24.40 -3.98 -3.27
C MET A 1 -22.90 -3.78 -3.30
N LEU A 2 -22.09 -4.83 -3.50
CA LEU A 2 -20.63 -4.64 -3.60
C LEU A 2 -20.29 -4.24 -5.04
N PRO A 3 -19.39 -3.26 -5.23
CA PRO A 3 -18.97 -2.87 -6.56
C PRO A 3 -18.30 -4.06 -7.26
N GLN A 4 -18.66 -4.29 -8.52
CA GLN A 4 -18.07 -5.36 -9.33
C GLN A 4 -16.99 -4.78 -10.25
N ASN A 5 -16.01 -5.61 -10.60
CA ASN A 5 -14.97 -5.28 -11.59
C ASN A 5 -14.24 -3.96 -11.32
N LEU A 6 -14.01 -3.67 -10.03
CA LEU A 6 -13.31 -2.46 -9.58
C LEU A 6 -11.90 -2.36 -10.14
N ILE A 7 -11.18 -3.48 -10.25
CA ILE A 7 -9.84 -3.48 -10.83
C ILE A 7 -9.90 -4.13 -12.21
N HIS A 8 -9.32 -3.47 -13.21
CA HIS A 8 -9.24 -4.01 -14.56
C HIS A 8 -7.79 -4.19 -14.96
N LEU A 9 -7.43 -5.41 -15.35
CA LEU A 9 -6.11 -5.76 -15.87
C LEU A 9 -6.21 -5.96 -17.37
N SER A 10 -5.56 -5.12 -18.15
CA SER A 10 -5.57 -5.16 -19.62
C SER A 10 -4.17 -5.32 -20.18
N LYS A 11 -3.97 -6.26 -21.11
CA LYS A 11 -2.73 -6.36 -21.87
C LYS A 11 -2.70 -5.25 -22.93
N ASN A 12 -1.61 -4.52 -23.03
CA ASN A 12 -1.46 -3.46 -24.02
C ASN A 12 -1.25 -4.08 -25.41
N ALA A 13 -2.09 -3.71 -26.39
CA ALA A 13 -2.06 -4.30 -27.72
C ALA A 13 -0.86 -3.85 -28.55
N GLU A 14 -0.41 -2.61 -28.38
CA GLU A 14 0.74 -2.04 -29.10
C GLU A 14 2.06 -2.46 -28.48
N ILE A 15 2.07 -2.64 -27.15
CA ILE A 15 3.26 -3.00 -26.37
C ILE A 15 2.96 -4.26 -25.53
N PRO A 16 3.04 -5.47 -26.12
CA PRO A 16 2.53 -6.71 -25.51
C PRO A 16 3.17 -7.12 -24.18
N HIS A 17 4.36 -6.58 -23.86
CA HIS A 17 5.04 -6.84 -22.59
C HIS A 17 4.58 -5.91 -21.45
N ILE A 18 3.59 -5.06 -21.70
CA ILE A 18 2.99 -4.16 -20.71
C ILE A 18 1.55 -4.58 -20.43
N TYR A 19 1.22 -4.63 -19.14
CA TYR A 19 -0.15 -4.79 -18.65
C TYR A 19 -0.57 -3.55 -17.88
N ASP A 20 -1.62 -2.88 -18.34
CA ASP A 20 -2.19 -1.72 -17.66
C ASP A 20 -3.20 -2.16 -16.61
N VAL A 21 -3.18 -1.48 -15.46
CA VAL A 21 -4.11 -1.71 -14.35
C VAL A 21 -4.90 -0.43 -14.11
N ASP A 22 -6.22 -0.53 -14.29
CA ASP A 22 -7.16 0.55 -14.05
C ASP A 22 -8.04 0.26 -12.83
N ILE A 23 -8.57 1.34 -12.22
CA ILE A 23 -9.67 1.29 -11.28
C ILE A 23 -10.93 1.83 -11.92
N ASN A 24 -12.04 1.10 -11.81
CA ASN A 24 -13.34 1.42 -12.37
C ASN A 24 -14.36 1.76 -11.27
N HIS A 25 -15.52 2.27 -11.68
CA HIS A 25 -16.66 2.56 -10.82
C HIS A 25 -16.28 3.48 -9.64
N LEU A 26 -15.47 4.51 -9.92
CA LEU A 26 -14.99 5.46 -8.91
C LEU A 26 -16.15 6.19 -8.20
N ASP A 27 -17.27 6.37 -8.87
CA ASP A 27 -18.52 6.88 -8.32
C ASP A 27 -19.03 6.03 -7.14
N GLU A 28 -18.94 4.70 -7.23
CA GLU A 28 -19.33 3.79 -6.15
C GLU A 28 -18.36 3.86 -4.95
N LEU A 29 -17.13 4.35 -5.17
CA LEU A 29 -16.10 4.48 -4.14
C LEU A 29 -16.23 5.78 -3.33
N LYS A 30 -16.93 6.79 -3.85
CA LYS A 30 -17.13 8.10 -3.18
C LYS A 30 -17.84 8.03 -1.83
N GLN A 31 -18.54 6.92 -1.54
CA GLN A 31 -19.22 6.71 -0.27
C GLN A 31 -18.28 6.36 0.90
N TYR A 32 -17.00 6.12 0.62
CA TYR A 32 -15.95 5.80 1.57
C TYR A 32 -15.08 7.03 1.83
N ASP A 33 -14.29 7.04 2.90
CA ASP A 33 -13.37 8.15 3.20
C ASP A 33 -11.97 7.92 2.61
N SER A 34 -11.61 6.65 2.39
CA SER A 34 -10.41 6.26 1.67
C SER A 34 -10.51 4.86 1.08
N VAL A 35 -9.64 4.59 0.11
CA VAL A 35 -9.49 3.27 -0.52
C VAL A 35 -8.02 2.87 -0.48
N GLU A 36 -7.76 1.63 -0.05
CA GLU A 36 -6.44 1.02 -0.16
C GLU A 36 -6.46 -0.06 -1.23
N SER A 37 -5.41 -0.13 -2.04
CA SER A 37 -5.22 -1.18 -3.03
C SER A 37 -3.86 -1.83 -2.83
N HIS A 38 -3.87 -3.14 -2.56
CA HIS A 38 -2.65 -3.94 -2.52
C HIS A 38 -2.70 -4.92 -3.67
N ILE A 39 -1.71 -4.82 -4.55
CA ILE A 39 -1.57 -5.69 -5.70
C ILE A 39 -0.33 -6.54 -5.52
N VAL A 40 -0.46 -7.84 -5.75
CA VAL A 40 0.65 -8.78 -5.77
C VAL A 40 0.71 -9.48 -7.12
N LEU A 41 1.92 -9.61 -7.66
CA LEU A 41 2.17 -10.42 -8.84
C LEU A 41 3.21 -11.49 -8.50
N TYR A 42 2.87 -12.73 -8.80
CA TYR A 42 3.70 -13.90 -8.56
C TYR A 42 3.72 -14.77 -9.82
N PRO A 43 4.78 -14.72 -10.65
CA PRO A 43 4.96 -15.64 -11.76
C PRO A 43 5.14 -17.08 -11.27
N TYR A 44 4.62 -18.07 -12.00
CA TYR A 44 4.84 -19.48 -11.68
C TYR A 44 6.11 -20.05 -12.32
N SER A 45 6.58 -19.46 -13.41
CA SER A 45 7.86 -19.85 -13.99
C SER A 45 9.01 -19.55 -13.03
N ARG A 46 9.86 -20.55 -12.78
CA ARG A 46 11.10 -20.38 -12.01
C ARG A 46 12.15 -19.52 -12.74
N LYS A 47 11.98 -19.30 -14.05
CA LYS A 47 12.87 -18.43 -14.82
C LYS A 47 12.52 -16.95 -14.64
N VAL A 48 11.29 -16.65 -14.23
CA VAL A 48 10.80 -15.28 -14.05
C VAL A 48 10.84 -14.91 -12.58
N GLY A 49 12.01 -14.43 -12.12
CA GLY A 49 12.17 -13.76 -10.83
C GLY A 49 11.61 -12.33 -10.81
N ALA A 50 11.55 -11.72 -9.62
CA ALA A 50 10.95 -10.39 -9.45
C ALA A 50 11.66 -9.27 -10.21
N HIS A 51 12.96 -9.36 -10.43
CA HIS A 51 13.71 -8.36 -11.21
C HIS A 51 13.33 -8.34 -12.71
N HIS A 52 12.62 -9.35 -13.20
CA HIS A 52 12.19 -9.44 -14.60
C HIS A 52 10.85 -8.77 -14.87
N PHE A 53 10.17 -8.27 -13.83
CA PHE A 53 8.98 -7.45 -14.01
C PHE A 53 9.02 -6.28 -13.03
N LYS A 54 8.30 -5.21 -13.34
CA LYS A 54 8.25 -4.04 -12.46
C LYS A 54 6.85 -3.45 -12.48
N PHE A 55 6.37 -3.10 -11.30
CA PHE A 55 5.23 -2.20 -11.17
C PHE A 55 5.71 -0.77 -11.39
N TYR A 56 5.06 -0.09 -12.33
CA TYR A 56 5.26 1.32 -12.63
C TYR A 56 4.00 2.10 -12.27
N PRO A 57 3.78 2.36 -10.96
CA PRO A 57 2.82 3.38 -10.53
C PRO A 57 3.27 4.76 -11.01
N PHE A 58 4.57 4.91 -11.32
CA PHE A 58 5.17 6.04 -12.02
C PHE A 58 6.22 5.48 -12.97
N GLU A 59 6.08 5.70 -14.27
CA GLU A 59 7.09 5.25 -15.24
C GLU A 59 8.47 5.91 -15.03
N GLU A 60 8.50 7.05 -14.33
CA GLU A 60 9.70 7.88 -14.17
C GLU A 60 10.50 7.61 -12.87
N TYR A 61 9.94 6.99 -11.81
CA TYR A 61 10.49 7.20 -10.45
C TYR A 61 10.75 5.98 -9.56
N VAL A 62 10.46 4.74 -9.97
CA VAL A 62 10.75 3.58 -9.11
C VAL A 62 12.27 3.46 -8.85
N HIS A 63 13.10 3.70 -9.86
CA HIS A 63 14.54 3.75 -9.68
C HIS A 63 15.01 4.97 -8.88
N ASP A 64 14.35 6.12 -9.01
CA ASP A 64 14.75 7.36 -8.32
C ASP A 64 14.44 7.31 -6.82
N ILE A 65 13.30 6.74 -6.45
CA ILE A 65 12.91 6.48 -5.06
C ILE A 65 13.89 5.49 -4.41
N LEU A 66 14.28 4.43 -5.14
CA LEU A 66 15.24 3.43 -4.67
C LEU A 66 16.69 3.94 -4.65
N SER A 67 17.02 4.95 -5.47
CA SER A 67 18.36 5.53 -5.58
C SER A 67 18.56 6.86 -4.83
N HIS A 68 17.60 7.26 -3.99
CA HIS A 68 17.62 8.50 -3.19
C HIS A 68 17.73 9.79 -4.01
N GLN A 69 17.25 9.80 -5.26
CA GLN A 69 17.12 11.00 -6.07
C GLN A 69 15.85 11.79 -5.68
N LYS A 70 15.76 13.07 -6.05
CA LYS A 70 14.56 13.89 -5.79
C LYS A 70 13.36 13.29 -6.53
N SER A 71 12.41 12.75 -5.78
CA SER A 71 11.16 12.17 -6.27
C SER A 71 9.98 13.04 -5.86
N ALA A 72 8.83 12.87 -6.52
CA ALA A 72 7.55 13.41 -6.04
C ALA A 72 7.07 12.77 -4.73
N TYR A 73 7.72 11.69 -4.28
CA TYR A 73 7.44 11.03 -3.01
C TYR A 73 8.59 11.19 -2.02
N GLU A 74 8.25 11.53 -0.79
CA GLU A 74 9.18 11.59 0.33
C GLU A 74 9.05 10.37 1.24
N LYS A 75 10.16 9.94 1.83
CA LYS A 75 10.16 8.85 2.81
C LYS A 75 9.51 9.34 4.11
N ILE A 76 8.53 8.61 4.61
CA ILE A 76 7.87 8.92 5.87
C ILE A 76 8.87 8.68 7.01
N ALA A 77 9.25 9.74 7.71
CA ALA A 77 10.11 9.62 8.88
C ALA A 77 9.29 9.14 10.09
N SER A 78 9.74 8.08 10.78
CA SER A 78 9.12 7.67 12.05
C SER A 78 9.27 8.77 13.10
N GLN A 79 8.18 9.47 13.41
CA GLN A 79 8.16 10.51 14.45
C GLN A 79 8.02 9.92 15.86
N PHE A 80 7.50 8.69 15.98
CA PHE A 80 7.18 8.08 17.28
C PHE A 80 8.43 7.66 18.06
N ASN A 81 9.47 7.17 17.36
CA ASN A 81 10.75 6.81 17.97
C ASN A 81 11.42 8.05 18.61
N LYS A 82 11.24 9.22 18.00
CA LYS A 82 11.73 10.49 18.56
C LYS A 82 10.96 10.89 19.81
N PHE A 83 9.63 10.71 19.82
CA PHE A 83 8.80 11.00 20.98
C PHE A 83 9.16 10.13 22.18
N LEU A 84 9.33 8.82 22.00
CA LEU A 84 9.72 7.93 23.10
C LEU A 84 11.10 8.27 23.66
N GLY A 85 12.07 8.55 22.78
CA GLY A 85 13.40 9.00 23.20
C GLY A 85 13.33 10.30 24.03
N VAL A 86 12.52 11.27 23.59
CA VAL A 86 12.30 12.53 24.35
C VAL A 86 11.62 12.25 25.69
N PHE A 87 10.62 11.38 25.72
CA PHE A 87 9.93 11.00 26.95
C PHE A 87 10.89 10.32 27.95
N LEU A 88 11.70 9.36 27.49
CA LEU A 88 12.69 8.68 28.33
C LEU A 88 13.72 9.67 28.88
N GLY A 89 14.20 10.58 28.02
CA GLY A 89 15.10 11.66 28.42
C GLY A 89 14.47 12.61 29.44
N ALA A 90 13.17 12.90 29.31
CA ALA A 90 12.42 13.71 30.28
C ALA A 90 12.27 12.98 31.63
N VAL A 91 12.01 11.67 31.63
CA VAL A 91 11.95 10.85 32.85
C VAL A 91 13.30 10.85 33.58
N ILE A 92 14.42 10.62 32.86
CA ILE A 92 15.75 10.67 33.47
C ILE A 92 16.05 12.06 34.03
N THR A 93 15.75 13.12 33.28
CA THR A 93 15.90 14.50 33.76
C THR A 93 15.10 14.72 35.05
N ALA A 94 13.85 14.27 35.11
CA ALA A 94 13.02 14.38 36.30
C ALA A 94 13.61 13.63 37.51
N ILE A 95 14.22 12.46 37.29
CA ILE A 95 14.92 11.70 38.35
C ILE A 95 16.09 12.52 38.90
N PHE A 96 16.91 13.15 38.04
CA PHE A 96 17.99 14.03 38.50
C PHE A 96 17.48 15.26 39.25
N ILE A 97 16.37 15.87 38.80
CA ILE A 97 15.76 17.03 39.48
C ILE A 97 15.35 16.65 40.91
N ILE A 98 14.74 15.48 41.10
CA ILE A 98 14.18 15.06 42.38
C ILE A 98 15.26 14.52 43.33
N LEU A 99 16.17 13.69 42.82
CA LEU A 99 17.12 12.96 43.67
C LEU A 99 18.46 13.68 43.84
N LYS A 100 18.92 14.41 42.81
CA LYS A 100 20.26 15.01 42.77
C LYS A 100 20.30 16.32 41.96
N PRO A 101 19.62 17.39 42.41
CA PRO A 101 19.50 18.63 41.65
C PRO A 101 20.84 19.34 41.38
N GLY A 102 21.84 19.14 42.24
CA GLY A 102 23.18 19.73 42.06
C GLY A 102 24.01 19.10 40.94
N GLU A 103 23.67 17.89 40.49
CA GLU A 103 24.39 17.17 39.43
C GLU A 103 23.72 17.35 38.06
N LEU A 104 22.67 18.15 37.94
CA LEU A 104 21.87 18.25 36.70
C LEU A 104 22.65 18.73 35.49
N LEU A 105 23.64 19.61 35.70
CA LEU A 105 24.53 20.15 34.65
C LEU A 105 25.89 19.45 34.62
N SER A 106 26.02 18.30 35.30
CA SER A 106 27.21 17.48 35.19
C SER A 106 27.30 16.87 33.79
N ILE A 107 28.52 16.55 33.37
CA ILE A 107 28.74 15.84 32.10
C ILE A 107 28.02 14.48 32.14
N GLU A 108 28.00 13.83 33.31
CA GLU A 108 27.39 12.52 33.53
C GLU A 108 25.86 12.56 33.35
N SER A 109 25.18 13.58 33.87
CA SER A 109 23.72 13.73 33.69
C SER A 109 23.35 14.02 32.24
N ILE A 110 24.11 14.90 31.57
CA ILE A 110 23.91 15.23 30.15
C ILE A 110 24.09 13.98 29.30
N MET A 111 25.16 13.23 29.51
CA MET A 111 25.42 11.98 28.79
C MET A 111 24.36 10.92 29.09
N SER A 112 23.82 10.87 30.31
CA SER A 112 22.74 9.94 30.68
C SER A 112 21.42 10.26 29.98
N VAL A 113 21.06 11.55 29.87
CA VAL A 113 19.84 11.99 29.15
C VAL A 113 19.98 11.73 27.65
N ILE A 114 21.14 12.05 27.07
CA ILE A 114 21.42 11.77 25.65
C ILE A 114 21.43 10.26 25.38
N GLY A 115 22.07 9.48 26.25
CA GLY A 115 22.09 8.02 26.16
C GLY A 115 20.67 7.43 26.22
N ALA A 116 19.84 7.90 27.14
CA ALA A 116 18.43 7.50 27.23
C ALA A 116 17.61 7.89 26.01
N TYR A 117 17.87 9.04 25.41
CA TYR A 117 17.22 9.41 24.15
C TYR A 117 17.58 8.42 23.02
N PHE A 118 18.86 8.09 22.86
CA PHE A 118 19.30 7.13 21.83
C PHE A 118 18.78 5.72 22.10
N VAL A 119 18.91 5.22 23.33
CA VAL A 119 18.40 3.91 23.73
C VAL A 119 16.88 3.86 23.56
N GLY A 120 16.14 4.87 24.01
CA GLY A 120 14.69 4.94 23.86
C GLY A 120 14.26 4.95 22.39
N LYS A 121 15.00 5.65 21.52
CA LYS A 121 14.73 5.69 20.09
C LYS A 121 14.92 4.30 19.44
N GLU A 122 15.96 3.57 19.81
CA GLU A 122 16.25 2.23 19.24
C GLU A 122 15.35 1.14 19.84
N LEU A 123 15.10 1.20 21.15
CA LEU A 123 14.32 0.20 21.87
C LEU A 123 12.84 0.18 21.46
N TRP A 124 12.32 1.28 20.89
CA TRP A 124 10.95 1.30 20.38
C TRP A 124 10.74 0.28 19.26
N ASP A 125 11.68 0.16 18.33
CA ASP A 125 11.54 -0.78 17.21
C ASP A 125 11.50 -2.24 17.72
N ASP A 126 12.24 -2.55 18.78
CA ASP A 126 12.19 -3.85 19.46
C ASP A 126 10.86 -4.09 20.19
N VAL A 127 10.36 -3.08 20.91
CA VAL A 127 9.04 -3.15 21.59
C VAL A 127 7.92 -3.34 20.57
N GLU A 128 8.00 -2.62 19.45
CA GLU A 128 7.05 -2.71 18.36
C GLU A 128 7.02 -4.12 17.76
N ASN A 129 8.19 -4.66 17.43
CA ASN A 129 8.34 -6.04 16.97
C ASN A 129 7.81 -7.07 17.99
N ALA A 130 8.04 -6.84 19.28
CA ALA A 130 7.52 -7.70 20.34
C ALA A 130 5.97 -7.66 20.41
N LEU A 131 5.37 -6.46 20.35
CA LEU A 131 3.91 -6.28 20.33
C LEU A 131 3.27 -6.96 19.12
N ILE A 132 3.87 -6.83 17.94
CA ILE A 132 3.38 -7.48 16.71
C ILE A 132 3.41 -9.00 16.87
N ARG A 133 4.54 -9.55 17.34
CA ARG A 133 4.69 -11.00 17.56
C ARG A 133 3.70 -11.52 18.59
N PHE A 134 3.53 -10.80 19.71
CA PHE A 134 2.66 -11.20 20.80
C PHE A 134 1.18 -11.15 20.40
N THR A 135 0.77 -10.14 19.63
CA THR A 135 -0.63 -9.96 19.22
C THR A 135 -0.98 -10.68 17.91
N ARG A 136 -0.03 -11.35 17.25
CA ARG A 136 -0.21 -11.97 15.92
C ARG A 136 -1.41 -12.93 15.83
N HIS A 137 -1.65 -13.68 16.91
CA HIS A 137 -2.72 -14.68 17.01
C HIS A 137 -3.96 -14.18 17.76
N TRP A 138 -3.95 -12.93 18.21
CA TRP A 138 -5.09 -12.34 18.92
C TRP A 138 -6.11 -11.80 17.92
N ARG A 139 -7.36 -11.67 18.40
CA ARG A 139 -8.42 -11.02 17.62
C ARG A 139 -8.14 -9.55 17.36
N VAL A 140 -7.43 -8.91 18.29
CA VAL A 140 -6.93 -7.54 18.17
C VAL A 140 -5.42 -7.62 17.95
N LYS A 141 -4.96 -7.12 16.80
CA LYS A 141 -3.56 -7.17 16.39
C LYS A 141 -2.97 -5.78 16.41
N TYR A 142 -1.75 -5.66 16.91
CA TYR A 142 -0.94 -4.48 16.67
C TYR A 142 -0.31 -4.61 15.28
N VAL A 143 -0.51 -3.62 14.41
CA VAL A 143 -0.07 -3.66 13.01
C VAL A 143 1.08 -2.70 12.75
N ASP A 144 1.97 -3.10 11.84
CA ASP A 144 3.04 -2.27 11.30
C ASP A 144 2.54 -1.00 10.60
N ASN A 145 3.39 0.01 10.53
CA ASN A 145 3.17 1.10 9.59
C ASN A 145 3.29 0.54 8.17
N TYR A 146 2.19 0.63 7.40
CA TYR A 146 2.06 -0.04 6.11
C TYR A 146 2.79 0.65 4.96
N TYR A 147 3.07 1.94 5.07
CA TYR A 147 3.56 2.78 3.98
C TYR A 147 4.91 3.41 4.30
N SER A 148 5.81 3.38 3.31
CA SER A 148 7.15 3.93 3.42
C SER A 148 7.26 5.34 2.82
N TYR A 149 6.35 5.69 1.90
CA TYR A 149 6.46 6.91 1.09
C TYR A 149 5.13 7.69 1.04
N GLN A 150 5.22 9.02 0.99
CA GLN A 150 4.08 9.94 0.87
C GLN A 150 4.27 10.89 -0.32
N LEU A 151 3.19 11.16 -1.06
CA LEU A 151 3.17 12.05 -2.22
C LEU A 151 3.23 13.53 -1.82
N GLU A 152 4.07 14.31 -2.51
CA GLU A 152 4.00 15.77 -2.50
C GLU A 152 3.02 16.29 -3.56
N LYS A 153 1.76 16.54 -3.16
CA LYS A 153 0.65 16.85 -4.08
C LYS A 153 0.79 18.17 -4.86
N HIS A 154 1.63 19.10 -4.40
CA HIS A 154 1.69 20.49 -4.92
C HIS A 154 3.06 20.89 -5.45
N THR A 155 3.71 19.99 -6.19
CA THR A 155 4.97 20.32 -6.87
C THR A 155 4.78 20.39 -8.38
N THR A 156 5.65 21.16 -9.03
CA THR A 156 5.72 21.24 -10.49
C THR A 156 5.92 19.85 -11.10
N LEU A 157 6.76 19.00 -10.49
CA LEU A 157 7.01 17.64 -10.97
C LEU A 157 5.74 16.78 -10.94
N THR A 158 4.96 16.84 -9.87
CA THR A 158 3.68 16.12 -9.76
C THR A 158 2.72 16.54 -10.88
N MET A 159 2.63 17.85 -11.18
CA MET A 159 1.76 18.36 -12.24
C MET A 159 2.20 17.92 -13.64
N TYR A 160 3.50 17.97 -13.95
CA TYR A 160 4.02 17.46 -15.23
C TYR A 160 3.80 15.96 -15.39
N SER A 161 3.97 15.18 -14.31
CA SER A 161 3.73 13.73 -14.33
C SER A 161 2.26 13.40 -14.61
N ILE A 162 1.31 14.09 -13.98
CA ILE A 162 -0.13 13.94 -14.26
C ILE A 162 -0.42 14.24 -15.73
N PHE A 163 0.12 15.35 -16.24
CA PHE A 163 -0.07 15.76 -17.63
C PHE A 163 0.49 14.74 -18.63
N ALA A 164 1.73 14.28 -18.43
CA ALA A 164 2.38 13.31 -19.32
C ALA A 164 1.65 11.96 -19.35
N LYS A 165 1.22 11.46 -18.18
CA LYS A 165 0.45 10.21 -18.10
C LYS A 165 -0.89 10.30 -18.81
N LYS A 166 -1.59 11.44 -18.69
CA LYS A 166 -2.85 11.67 -19.42
C LYS A 166 -2.65 11.57 -20.93
N GLN A 167 -1.57 12.13 -21.46
CA GLN A 167 -1.24 12.03 -22.89
C GLN A 167 -0.88 10.60 -23.30
N ARG A 168 -0.15 9.87 -22.46
CA ARG A 168 0.29 8.50 -22.76
C ARG A 168 -0.84 7.48 -22.74
N TYR A 169 -1.67 7.48 -21.70
CA TYR A 169 -2.71 6.47 -21.50
C TYR A 169 -4.07 6.89 -22.05
N GLY A 170 -4.20 8.12 -22.54
CA GLY A 170 -5.48 8.69 -22.99
C GLY A 170 -6.52 8.85 -21.87
N LYS A 171 -6.14 8.66 -20.60
CA LYS A 171 -7.01 8.72 -19.43
C LYS A 171 -6.29 9.31 -18.23
N THR A 172 -7.04 9.85 -17.28
CA THR A 172 -6.50 10.40 -16.03
C THR A 172 -5.94 9.27 -15.16
N SER A 173 -4.74 9.46 -14.61
CA SER A 173 -4.16 8.55 -13.61
C SER A 173 -4.54 8.96 -12.20
N LEU A 174 -4.80 7.98 -11.34
CA LEU A 174 -5.00 8.19 -9.92
C LEU A 174 -3.65 8.11 -9.20
N LEU A 175 -3.28 9.17 -8.47
CA LEU A 175 -2.04 9.19 -7.70
C LEU A 175 -2.32 8.86 -6.24
N PRO A 176 -1.68 7.84 -5.65
CA PRO A 176 -1.87 7.51 -4.25
C PRO A 176 -1.21 8.54 -3.33
N GLU A 177 -1.86 8.88 -2.22
CA GLU A 177 -1.22 9.72 -1.19
C GLU A 177 -0.08 8.97 -0.50
N PHE A 178 -0.25 7.67 -0.24
CA PHE A 178 0.78 6.82 0.34
C PHE A 178 1.05 5.59 -0.51
N ILE A 179 2.31 5.21 -0.60
CA ILE A 179 2.76 4.08 -1.40
C ILE A 179 3.84 3.27 -0.68
N ASP A 180 3.84 1.98 -0.95
CA ASP A 180 4.87 1.04 -0.52
C ASP A 180 5.14 0.02 -1.62
N PHE A 181 6.40 -0.35 -1.78
CA PHE A 181 6.84 -1.35 -2.75
C PHE A 181 7.69 -2.40 -2.05
N ILE A 182 7.27 -3.66 -2.18
CA ILE A 182 7.94 -4.81 -1.58
C ILE A 182 8.36 -5.75 -2.69
N GLU A 183 9.67 -5.88 -2.89
CA GLU A 183 10.24 -6.89 -3.77
C GLU A 183 10.72 -8.09 -2.95
N GLN A 184 10.27 -9.28 -3.34
CA GLN A 184 10.79 -10.56 -2.89
C GLN A 184 11.44 -11.27 -4.08
N SER A 185 12.13 -12.39 -3.88
CA SER A 185 12.87 -13.07 -4.95
C SER A 185 12.05 -13.38 -6.21
N ASN A 186 10.76 -13.66 -6.06
CA ASN A 186 9.86 -14.12 -7.12
C ASN A 186 8.47 -13.48 -7.06
N SER A 187 8.31 -12.37 -6.35
CA SER A 187 7.07 -11.61 -6.35
C SER A 187 7.32 -10.16 -6.04
N GLN A 188 6.46 -9.28 -6.55
CA GLN A 188 6.39 -7.90 -6.08
C GLN A 188 5.01 -7.61 -5.51
N THR A 189 4.97 -6.76 -4.51
CA THR A 189 3.73 -6.18 -3.96
C THR A 189 3.80 -4.67 -4.07
N LEU A 190 2.74 -4.08 -4.62
CA LEU A 190 2.51 -2.64 -4.62
C LEU A 190 1.33 -2.34 -3.69
N ARG A 191 1.53 -1.45 -2.71
CA ARG A 191 0.46 -0.95 -1.84
C ARG A 191 0.24 0.51 -2.11
N MET A 192 -1.01 0.89 -2.27
CA MET A 192 -1.43 2.24 -2.58
C MET A 192 -2.57 2.64 -1.66
N TYR A 193 -2.56 3.89 -1.19
CA TYR A 193 -3.63 4.49 -0.40
C TYR A 193 -4.13 5.74 -1.11
N PHE A 194 -5.45 5.85 -1.26
CA PHE A 194 -6.12 6.97 -1.90
C PHE A 194 -7.10 7.61 -0.93
N THR A 195 -7.07 8.93 -0.82
CA THR A 195 -8.11 9.73 -0.18
C THR A 195 -9.19 10.09 -1.18
N MET A 196 -10.38 10.49 -0.70
CA MET A 196 -11.43 10.94 -1.61
C MET A 196 -11.04 12.20 -2.40
N GLU A 197 -10.20 13.06 -1.84
CA GLU A 197 -9.63 14.21 -2.58
C GLU A 197 -8.89 13.75 -3.83
N ASP A 198 -8.20 12.60 -3.78
CA ASP A 198 -7.49 12.04 -4.94
C ASP A 198 -8.48 11.49 -5.99
N ILE A 199 -9.63 10.99 -5.55
CA ILE A 199 -10.68 10.41 -6.41
C ILE A 199 -11.54 11.51 -7.06
N ASP A 200 -11.69 12.67 -6.44
CA ASP A 200 -12.55 13.76 -6.92
C ASP A 200 -11.93 14.69 -7.98
N LEU A 201 -10.66 14.47 -8.36
CA LEU A 201 -9.96 15.34 -9.32
C LEU A 201 -10.45 15.18 -10.79
N GLU A 202 -11.35 16.08 -11.21
CA GLU A 202 -11.63 16.58 -12.57
C GLU A 202 -12.50 15.75 -13.56
N GLU A 203 -13.39 16.52 -14.22
CA GLU A 203 -14.09 16.20 -15.47
C GLU A 203 -13.07 15.87 -16.58
N CYS A 204 -13.32 14.84 -17.38
CA CYS A 204 -12.54 14.63 -18.59
C CYS A 204 -12.82 15.77 -19.58
N CYS A 205 -11.82 16.08 -20.42
CA CYS A 205 -11.83 17.21 -21.35
C CYS A 205 -12.96 17.21 -22.39
N ASP A 206 -13.77 16.14 -22.43
CA ASP A 206 -14.89 15.96 -23.36
C ASP A 206 -16.28 16.00 -22.66
N GLY A 207 -16.35 16.39 -21.38
CA GLY A 207 -17.62 16.45 -20.64
C GLY A 207 -18.22 15.08 -20.27
N GLU A 208 -17.54 13.98 -20.59
CA GLU A 208 -17.88 12.65 -20.09
C GLU A 208 -17.12 12.35 -18.80
N TYR A 209 -17.85 12.00 -17.74
CA TYR A 209 -17.25 11.49 -16.51
C TYR A 209 -16.66 10.10 -16.80
N SER A 210 -15.35 9.99 -16.97
CA SER A 210 -14.70 8.67 -16.99
C SER A 210 -14.82 8.04 -15.60
N THR A 211 -15.60 6.96 -15.51
CA THR A 211 -15.71 6.14 -14.29
C THR A 211 -14.45 5.29 -14.06
N SER A 212 -13.49 5.34 -14.98
CA SER A 212 -12.24 4.59 -14.96
C SER A 212 -11.02 5.52 -14.90
N ARG A 213 -10.01 5.14 -14.10
CA ARG A 213 -8.70 5.81 -14.04
C ARG A 213 -7.57 4.80 -14.06
N HIS A 214 -6.46 5.19 -14.67
CA HIS A 214 -5.23 4.39 -14.65
C HIS A 214 -4.60 4.41 -13.26
N LEU A 215 -4.22 3.25 -12.74
CA LEU A 215 -3.47 3.13 -11.48
C LEU A 215 -1.96 3.01 -11.75
N PHE A 216 -1.57 2.00 -12.52
CA PHE A 216 -0.17 1.68 -12.82
C PHE A 216 -0.07 0.70 -13.98
N SER A 217 1.14 0.53 -14.50
CA SER A 217 1.46 -0.47 -15.52
C SER A 217 2.44 -1.51 -14.97
N ILE A 218 2.32 -2.75 -15.43
CA ILE A 218 3.22 -3.85 -15.12
C ILE A 218 4.05 -4.10 -16.37
N HIS A 219 5.35 -3.96 -16.28
CA HIS A 219 6.24 -4.22 -17.40
C HIS A 219 6.93 -5.55 -17.17
N ILE A 220 6.84 -6.45 -18.13
CA ILE A 220 7.54 -7.73 -18.15
C ILE A 220 8.75 -7.58 -19.07
N THR A 221 9.86 -8.22 -18.72
CA THR A 221 11.04 -8.29 -19.61
C THR A 221 10.63 -8.97 -20.92
N PRO A 222 10.78 -8.34 -22.09
CA PRO A 222 10.24 -8.84 -23.35
C PRO A 222 10.63 -10.29 -23.66
N ASP A 223 11.89 -10.66 -23.44
CA ASP A 223 12.43 -12.00 -23.72
C ASP A 223 11.81 -13.12 -22.84
N LEU A 224 11.13 -12.75 -21.76
CA LEU A 224 10.51 -13.68 -20.82
C LEU A 224 8.97 -13.63 -20.88
N LEU A 225 8.38 -12.83 -21.77
CA LEU A 225 6.94 -12.69 -21.88
C LEU A 225 6.25 -14.03 -22.20
N ASP A 226 6.76 -14.77 -23.18
CA ASP A 226 6.19 -16.06 -23.60
C ASP A 226 6.22 -17.09 -22.46
N GLU A 227 7.32 -17.12 -21.71
CA GLU A 227 7.48 -17.99 -20.56
C GLU A 227 6.52 -17.59 -19.42
N PHE A 228 6.39 -16.28 -19.16
CA PHE A 228 5.47 -15.73 -18.17
C PHE A 228 4.01 -16.06 -18.48
N GLU A 229 3.59 -15.93 -19.75
CA GLU A 229 2.21 -16.21 -20.16
C GLU A 229 1.91 -17.69 -20.23
N ARG A 230 2.85 -18.51 -20.72
CA ARG A 230 2.67 -19.96 -20.85
C ARG A 230 2.58 -20.65 -19.49
N GLU A 231 3.49 -20.34 -18.58
CA GLU A 231 3.48 -20.92 -17.22
C GLU A 231 2.39 -20.26 -16.34
N GLY A 232 1.99 -19.03 -16.67
CA GLY A 232 1.00 -18.26 -15.95
C GLY A 232 1.53 -17.62 -14.66
N PHE A 233 0.61 -16.96 -13.95
CA PHE A 233 0.92 -16.17 -12.78
C PHE A 233 -0.28 -16.08 -11.82
N LEU A 234 0.01 -15.72 -10.57
CA LEU A 234 -0.96 -15.20 -9.62
C LEU A 234 -0.97 -13.67 -9.72
N PHE A 235 -2.11 -13.08 -10.04
CA PHE A 235 -2.34 -11.65 -9.86
C PHE A 235 -3.38 -11.46 -8.77
N GLY A 236 -2.93 -11.10 -7.57
CA GLY A 236 -3.79 -10.92 -6.40
C GLY A 236 -4.08 -9.46 -6.12
N VAL A 237 -5.33 -9.18 -5.77
CA VAL A 237 -5.84 -7.85 -5.43
C VAL A 237 -6.48 -7.92 -4.05
N LYS A 238 -6.06 -7.02 -3.18
CA LYS A 238 -6.79 -6.66 -1.97
C LYS A 238 -7.23 -5.21 -2.07
N LEU A 239 -8.53 -4.96 -1.91
CA LEU A 239 -9.08 -3.63 -1.74
C LEU A 239 -9.58 -3.45 -0.31
N SER A 240 -9.16 -2.39 0.38
CA SER A 240 -9.76 -1.97 1.66
C SER A 240 -10.61 -0.73 1.41
N LEU A 241 -11.91 -0.83 1.65
CA LEU A 241 -12.85 0.29 1.58
C LEU A 241 -13.07 0.82 3.00
N ASN A 242 -12.61 2.04 3.26
CA ASN A 242 -12.47 2.56 4.62
C ASN A 242 -13.50 3.65 4.91
N LYS A 243 -14.16 3.58 6.08
CA LYS A 243 -14.95 4.67 6.66
C LYS A 243 -14.36 5.10 8.00
N LYS A 244 -14.17 6.40 8.20
CA LYS A 244 -13.58 7.00 9.39
C LYS A 244 -14.66 7.68 10.22
N THR A 245 -14.67 7.43 11.52
CA THR A 245 -15.60 8.06 12.45
C THR A 245 -14.91 8.20 13.81
N PHE A 246 -14.70 9.43 14.28
CA PHE A 246 -14.06 9.75 15.58
C PHE A 246 -12.73 9.00 15.84
N GLY A 247 -11.82 8.97 14.84
CA GLY A 247 -10.52 8.29 14.97
C GLY A 247 -10.57 6.76 14.87
N ILE A 248 -11.74 6.19 14.65
CA ILE A 248 -11.96 4.77 14.38
C ILE A 248 -12.14 4.59 12.87
N THR A 249 -11.38 3.68 12.27
CA THR A 249 -11.54 3.31 10.87
C THR A 249 -12.24 1.95 10.80
N ARG A 250 -13.40 1.90 10.15
CA ARG A 250 -14.06 0.65 9.75
C ARG A 250 -13.67 0.33 8.33
N SER A 251 -13.14 -0.87 8.09
CA SER A 251 -12.70 -1.29 6.76
C SER A 251 -13.47 -2.52 6.32
N LEU A 252 -13.94 -2.50 5.08
CA LEU A 252 -14.33 -3.70 4.35
C LEU A 252 -13.16 -4.08 3.44
N GLU A 253 -12.49 -5.18 3.76
CA GLU A 253 -11.41 -5.73 2.96
C GLU A 253 -11.97 -6.80 2.01
N LEU A 254 -11.64 -6.68 0.73
CA LEU A 254 -12.05 -7.58 -0.35
C LEU A 254 -10.80 -8.14 -0.99
N PHE A 255 -10.76 -9.45 -1.20
CA PHE A 255 -9.62 -10.17 -1.75
C PHE A 255 -10.08 -11.05 -2.90
N GLN A 256 -9.38 -10.95 -4.03
CA GLN A 256 -9.55 -11.83 -5.17
C GLN A 256 -8.22 -11.95 -5.90
N SER A 257 -8.04 -13.05 -6.62
CA SER A 257 -6.87 -13.25 -7.48
C SER A 257 -7.28 -13.87 -8.81
N PHE A 258 -6.44 -13.65 -9.83
CA PHE A 258 -6.35 -14.52 -10.98
C PHE A 258 -5.27 -15.58 -10.74
N HIS A 259 -5.62 -16.85 -10.88
CA HIS A 259 -4.73 -18.01 -10.80
C HIS A 259 -4.84 -18.81 -12.09
N HIS A 260 -3.78 -18.84 -12.92
CA HIS A 260 -3.82 -19.45 -14.27
C HIS A 260 -5.02 -19.02 -15.12
N GLY A 261 -5.40 -17.74 -15.04
CA GLY A 261 -6.55 -17.19 -15.76
C GLY A 261 -7.92 -17.46 -15.11
N ALA A 262 -8.02 -18.29 -14.08
CA ALA A 262 -9.24 -18.46 -13.29
C ALA A 262 -9.34 -17.39 -12.20
N GLN A 263 -10.52 -16.80 -12.03
CA GLN A 263 -10.83 -15.90 -10.92
C GLN A 263 -11.22 -16.69 -9.69
N GLY A 264 -10.74 -16.30 -8.53
CA GLY A 264 -11.15 -16.87 -7.25
C GLY A 264 -10.45 -16.20 -6.08
N ALA A 265 -10.70 -16.70 -4.88
CA ALA A 265 -10.10 -16.17 -3.68
C ALA A 265 -9.66 -17.29 -2.74
N LEU A 266 -8.59 -17.02 -1.97
CA LEU A 266 -8.20 -17.87 -0.86
C LEU A 266 -8.95 -17.43 0.39
N ASP A 267 -9.49 -18.39 1.15
CA ASP A 267 -10.03 -18.13 2.48
C ASP A 267 -8.94 -18.04 3.55
N GLU A 268 -9.33 -17.89 4.82
CA GLU A 268 -8.38 -17.81 5.94
C GLU A 268 -7.58 -19.10 6.17
N SER A 269 -8.07 -20.24 5.68
CA SER A 269 -7.40 -21.55 5.75
C SER A 269 -6.49 -21.79 4.54
N GLY A 270 -6.47 -20.87 3.56
CA GLY A 270 -5.71 -21.03 2.32
C GLY A 270 -6.39 -21.96 1.32
N ILE A 271 -7.70 -22.21 1.45
CA ILE A 271 -8.47 -22.99 0.48
C ILE A 271 -8.91 -22.06 -0.64
N TRP A 272 -8.74 -22.49 -1.88
CA TRP A 272 -9.15 -21.76 -3.08
C TRP A 272 -10.65 -21.96 -3.35
N HIS A 273 -11.35 -20.84 -3.58
CA HIS A 273 -12.76 -20.80 -3.92
C HIS A 273 -12.94 -20.12 -5.28
N ASP A 274 -13.39 -20.89 -6.28
CA ASP A 274 -13.58 -20.40 -7.64
C ASP A 274 -14.67 -19.32 -7.73
N ARG A 275 -14.44 -18.33 -8.61
CA ARG A 275 -15.36 -17.22 -8.92
C ARG A 275 -15.93 -16.56 -7.67
N SER A 276 -15.05 -16.29 -6.72
CA SER A 276 -15.44 -15.74 -5.43
C SER A 276 -14.54 -14.59 -5.01
N VAL A 277 -15.06 -13.78 -4.08
CA VAL A 277 -14.31 -12.74 -3.37
C VAL A 277 -14.29 -13.12 -1.91
N PHE A 278 -13.11 -13.19 -1.30
CA PHE A 278 -13.01 -13.29 0.15
C PHE A 278 -13.20 -11.89 0.73
N SER A 279 -14.06 -11.78 1.73
CA SER A 279 -14.40 -10.51 2.38
C SER A 279 -14.12 -10.58 3.87
N ARG A 280 -13.72 -9.44 4.43
CA ARG A 280 -13.39 -9.32 5.85
C ARG A 280 -13.71 -7.93 6.35
N GLN A 281 -14.34 -7.86 7.52
CA GLN A 281 -14.64 -6.59 8.19
C GLN A 281 -13.67 -6.37 9.34
N THR A 282 -13.05 -5.19 9.38
CA THR A 282 -12.11 -4.83 10.44
C THR A 282 -12.40 -3.46 11.02
N ILE A 283 -12.02 -3.28 12.28
CA ILE A 283 -12.00 -1.97 12.94
C ILE A 283 -10.56 -1.67 13.33
N THR A 284 -10.08 -0.48 12.99
CA THR A 284 -8.74 -0.01 13.32
C THR A 284 -8.82 1.26 14.17
N ILE A 285 -8.06 1.31 15.25
CA ILE A 285 -7.88 2.50 16.10
C ILE A 285 -6.37 2.68 16.28
N GLY A 286 -5.82 3.75 15.69
CA GLY A 286 -4.38 3.91 15.59
C GLY A 286 -3.72 2.68 14.95
N ARG A 287 -2.94 1.94 15.73
CA ARG A 287 -2.21 0.74 15.29
C ARG A 287 -2.84 -0.58 15.74
N PHE A 288 -3.99 -0.53 16.39
CA PHE A 288 -4.71 -1.74 16.78
C PHE A 288 -5.81 -2.05 15.77
N LYS A 289 -5.77 -3.26 15.21
CA LYS A 289 -6.73 -3.76 14.23
C LYS A 289 -7.48 -4.96 14.77
N CYS A 290 -8.80 -4.85 14.88
CA CYS A 290 -9.71 -5.89 15.33
C CYS A 290 -10.42 -6.52 14.13
N PHE A 291 -10.41 -7.86 14.08
CA PHE A 291 -11.10 -8.64 13.06
C PHE A 291 -12.52 -8.99 13.56
N LEU A 292 -13.53 -8.51 12.85
CA LEU A 292 -14.93 -8.67 13.26
C LEU A 292 -15.54 -9.94 12.68
N SER A 293 -15.51 -10.04 11.35
CA SER A 293 -16.13 -11.11 10.57
C SER A 293 -15.37 -11.31 9.27
N SER A 294 -15.49 -12.50 8.69
CA SER A 294 -14.97 -12.83 7.37
C SER A 294 -15.87 -13.86 6.69
N GLY A 295 -15.78 -13.96 5.37
CA GLY A 295 -16.58 -14.89 4.60
C GLY A 295 -16.31 -14.84 3.11
N ILE A 296 -16.77 -15.87 2.40
CA ILE A 296 -16.67 -15.99 0.94
C ILE A 296 -17.94 -15.46 0.30
N LEU A 297 -17.77 -14.61 -0.70
CA LEU A 297 -18.84 -14.04 -1.52
C LEU A 297 -18.82 -14.75 -2.89
N PRO A 298 -19.72 -15.71 -3.12
CA PRO A 298 -19.72 -16.49 -4.36
C PRO A 298 -20.24 -15.66 -5.54
N GLN A 299 -19.76 -16.00 -6.74
CA GLN A 299 -20.15 -15.38 -8.02
C GLN A 299 -19.97 -13.85 -8.04
N GLN A 300 -18.96 -13.35 -7.33
CA GLN A 300 -18.54 -11.95 -7.39
C GLN A 300 -17.19 -11.83 -8.09
N ALA A 301 -17.04 -10.74 -8.84
CA ALA A 301 -15.80 -10.36 -9.49
C ALA A 301 -15.38 -8.98 -9.00
N LEU A 302 -14.23 -8.92 -8.34
CA LEU A 302 -13.53 -7.69 -7.99
C LEU A 302 -12.59 -7.26 -9.12
N ILE A 303 -12.00 -8.23 -9.81
CA ILE A 303 -11.03 -8.03 -10.87
C ILE A 303 -11.62 -8.46 -12.21
N ALA A 304 -11.59 -7.60 -13.22
CA ALA A 304 -11.83 -7.97 -14.60
C ALA A 304 -10.50 -8.10 -15.37
N ARG A 305 -10.48 -8.92 -16.43
CA ARG A 305 -9.33 -9.03 -17.33
C ARG A 305 -9.79 -8.94 -18.77
N SER A 306 -9.15 -8.08 -19.55
CA SER A 306 -9.24 -8.09 -21.00
C SER A 306 -7.94 -8.65 -21.60
N VAL A 307 -8.11 -9.55 -22.57
CA VAL A 307 -7.01 -9.97 -23.45
C VAL A 307 -7.24 -9.15 -24.72
N GLY A 308 -6.35 -8.19 -24.98
CA GLY A 308 -6.37 -7.39 -26.21
C GLY A 308 -6.14 -8.24 -27.44
#